data_AF-R9I6D5-F1
#
_entry.id   AF-R9I6D5-F1
#
_cell.length_a   1.000
_cell.length_b   1.000
_cell.length_c   1.000
_cell.angle_alpha   90.00
_cell.angle_beta   90.00
_cell.angle_gamma   90.00
#
_symmetry.space_group_name_H-M   'P 1'
#
loop_
_entity.id
_entity.type
_entity.pdbx_description
1 polymer ?
#
loop_
_entity_poly.entity_id
_entity_poly.type
_entity_poly.pdbx_seq_one_letter_code
_entity_poly.pdbx_strand_id
1 'polypeptide(L)'
;MIIGSLLIKHKMNQSDEETILAIQENPYMQYFVGLSEFTDKPIFDPTLFVNIRKRLGNNDFNNMSVSLLKKQVEKARISAEEKSKDKDDSNSGSSPATDEDAESTKFFIYLIS
;
A
#
# COMPACT_ATOMS: atom_id res chain seq x y z
N MET A 1 4.16 1.60 7.44
CA MET A 1 3.76 2.98 7.73
C MET A 1 4.34 3.93 6.68
N ILE A 2 5.52 4.53 6.90
CA ILE A 2 6.09 5.60 6.04
C ILE A 2 6.30 5.19 4.58
N ILE A 3 6.81 3.98 4.33
CA ILE A 3 7.09 3.48 2.97
C ILE A 3 5.79 3.39 2.15
N GLY A 4 4.69 2.97 2.78
CA GLY A 4 3.38 2.88 2.12
C GLY A 4 2.84 4.26 1.76
N SER A 5 2.93 5.24 2.67
CA SER A 5 2.49 6.60 2.40
C SER A 5 3.31 7.27 1.30
N LEU A 6 4.61 6.97 1.25
CA LEU A 6 5.50 7.42 0.19
C LEU A 6 5.16 6.82 -1.17
N LEU A 7 4.73 5.55 -1.20
CA LEU A 7 4.23 4.94 -2.42
C LEU A 7 2.96 5.64 -2.91
N ILE A 8 1.97 5.80 -2.03
CA ILE A 8 0.71 6.46 -2.37
C ILE A 8 0.99 7.85 -2.92
N LYS A 9 1.85 8.62 -2.24
CA LYS A 9 2.30 9.94 -2.69
C LYS A 9 2.92 9.91 -4.09
N HIS A 10 3.84 8.98 -4.34
CA HIS A 10 4.51 8.89 -5.64
C HIS A 10 3.55 8.47 -6.76
N LYS A 11 2.54 7.63 -6.47
CA LYS A 11 1.57 7.19 -7.50
C LYS A 11 0.48 8.23 -7.75
N MET A 12 -0.02 8.88 -6.71
CA MET A 12 -1.04 9.93 -6.83
C MET A 12 -0.46 11.27 -7.28
N ASN A 13 0.86 11.44 -7.19
CA ASN A 13 1.58 12.65 -7.57
C ASN A 13 1.02 13.93 -6.89
N GLN A 14 0.49 13.74 -5.67
CA GLN A 14 -0.14 14.75 -4.81
C GLN A 14 0.89 15.43 -3.90
N SER A 15 0.51 16.56 -3.30
CA SER A 15 1.30 17.19 -2.25
C SER A 15 1.34 16.35 -0.97
N ASP A 16 2.28 16.69 -0.09
CA ASP A 16 2.54 15.99 1.18
C ASP A 16 1.28 16.01 2.07
N GLU A 17 0.57 17.14 2.11
CA GLU A 17 -0.67 17.35 2.87
C GLU A 17 -1.85 16.59 2.26
N GLU A 18 -2.04 16.70 0.94
CA GLU A 18 -3.11 16.00 0.22
C GLU A 18 -2.96 14.48 0.33
N THR A 19 -1.73 13.96 0.32
CA THR A 19 -1.48 12.52 0.49
C THR A 19 -1.97 12.06 1.87
N ILE A 20 -1.72 12.85 2.92
CA ILE A 20 -2.14 12.49 4.29
C ILE A 20 -3.67 12.48 4.39
N LEU A 21 -4.32 13.49 3.81
CA LEU A 21 -5.78 13.57 3.74
C LEU A 21 -6.38 12.39 2.96
N ALA A 22 -5.83 12.08 1.79
CA ALA A 22 -6.28 10.93 0.99
C ALA A 22 -6.17 9.60 1.74
N ILE A 23 -5.11 9.42 2.53
CA ILE A 23 -4.96 8.23 3.38
C ILE A 23 -5.97 8.25 4.53
N GLN A 24 -6.23 9.41 5.14
CA GLN A 24 -7.19 9.55 6.22
C GLN A 24 -8.63 9.28 5.76
N GLU A 25 -9.00 9.68 4.55
CA GLU A 25 -10.34 9.48 3.99
C GLU A 25 -10.60 8.04 3.56
N ASN A 26 -9.56 7.25 3.30
CA ASN A 26 -9.70 5.92 2.73
C ASN A 26 -9.19 4.81 3.67
N PRO A 27 -10.08 4.02 4.31
CA PRO A 27 -9.71 2.89 5.16
C PRO A 27 -8.76 1.88 4.50
N TYR A 28 -8.88 1.69 3.19
CA TYR A 28 -7.98 0.79 2.45
C TYR A 28 -6.56 1.35 2.35
N MET A 29 -6.42 2.66 2.16
CA MET A 29 -5.10 3.30 2.20
C MET A 29 -4.50 3.24 3.60
N GLN A 30 -5.32 3.38 4.64
CA GLN A 30 -4.89 3.21 6.03
C GLN A 30 -4.34 1.80 6.27
N TYR A 31 -5.09 0.78 5.87
CA TYR A 31 -4.64 -0.61 5.98
C TYR A 31 -3.39 -0.87 5.14
N PHE A 32 -3.32 -0.30 3.93
CA PHE A 32 -2.16 -0.41 3.05
C PHE A 32 -0.88 0.16 3.67
N VAL A 33 -0.99 1.33 4.32
CA VAL A 33 0.17 1.89 5.03
C VAL A 33 0.51 1.06 6.28
N GLY A 34 -0.40 0.22 6.75
CA GLY A 34 -0.21 -0.77 7.82
C GLY A 34 -0.97 -0.44 9.12
N LEU A 35 -2.05 0.36 9.05
CA LEU A 35 -2.92 0.61 10.19
C LEU A 35 -3.82 -0.60 10.39
N SER A 36 -3.88 -1.12 11.62
CA SER A 36 -4.77 -2.24 11.98
C SER A 36 -6.22 -1.80 12.19
N GLU A 37 -6.42 -0.52 12.49
CA GLU A 37 -7.72 0.07 12.78
C GLU A 37 -7.88 1.39 12.03
N PHE A 38 -9.11 1.67 11.62
CA PHE A 38 -9.44 2.94 10.99
C PHE A 38 -9.30 4.08 12.00
N THR A 39 -8.64 5.16 11.59
CA THR A 39 -8.52 6.39 12.36
C THR A 39 -8.82 7.60 11.50
N ASP A 40 -9.57 8.53 12.07
CA ASP A 40 -9.87 9.84 11.51
C ASP A 40 -8.79 10.88 11.82
N LYS A 41 -7.65 10.45 12.38
CA LYS A 41 -6.53 11.33 12.72
C LYS A 41 -5.48 11.30 11.60
N PRO A 42 -4.78 12.41 11.36
CA PRO A 42 -3.65 12.41 10.44
C PRO A 42 -2.59 11.42 10.90
N ILE A 43 -2.23 10.50 10.00
CA ILE A 43 -1.23 9.46 10.25
C ILE A 43 0.18 10.03 10.52
N PHE A 44 0.55 11.12 9.84
CA PHE A 44 1.83 11.82 10.00
C PHE A 44 1.65 13.32 9.85
N ASP A 45 2.60 14.08 10.37
CA ASP A 45 2.75 15.49 10.03
C ASP A 45 3.35 15.62 8.62
N PRO A 46 2.84 16.49 7.73
CA PRO A 46 3.37 16.70 6.38
C PRO A 46 4.87 16.98 6.35
N THR A 47 5.39 17.67 7.37
CA THR A 47 6.83 17.96 7.53
C THR A 47 7.68 16.68 7.59
N LEU A 48 7.13 15.55 8.02
CA LEU A 48 7.85 14.28 8.10
C LEU A 48 8.37 13.84 6.73
N PHE A 49 7.59 14.03 5.67
CA PHE A 49 8.01 13.72 4.31
C PHE A 49 9.21 14.56 3.86
N VAL A 50 9.22 15.84 4.21
CA VAL A 50 10.32 16.77 3.93
C VAL A 50 11.57 16.37 4.71
N ASN A 51 11.42 16.05 5.99
CA ASN A 51 12.53 15.66 6.87
C ASN A 51 13.18 14.35 6.41
N ILE A 52 12.37 13.36 6.03
CA ILE A 52 12.87 12.09 5.49
C ILE A 52 13.62 12.33 4.18
N ARG A 53 13.06 13.14 3.27
CA ARG A 53 13.70 13.45 1.98
C ARG A 53 15.04 14.18 2.18
N LYS A 54 15.09 15.15 3.10
CA LYS A 54 16.33 15.88 3.44
C LYS A 54 17.41 14.96 4.01
N ARG A 55 17.03 13.95 4.80
CA ARG A 55 17.97 13.04 5.45
C ARG A 55 18.51 11.95 4.53
N LEU A 56 17.70 11.46 3.58
CA LEU A 56 18.12 10.47 2.60
C LEU A 56 18.71 11.09 1.33
N GLY A 57 18.45 12.37 1.06
CA GLY A 57 18.75 13.02 -0.22
C GLY A 57 17.71 12.65 -1.28
N ASN A 58 17.30 13.61 -2.11
CA ASN A 58 16.18 13.43 -3.04
C ASN A 58 16.38 12.25 -4.02
N ASN A 59 17.62 12.05 -4.49
CA ASN A 59 17.91 11.05 -5.52
C ASN A 59 17.96 9.63 -4.95
N ASP A 60 18.63 9.45 -3.81
CA ASP A 60 18.73 8.16 -3.14
C ASP A 60 17.39 7.74 -2.56
N PHE A 61 16.63 8.70 -2.03
CA PHE A 61 15.26 8.51 -1.59
C PHE A 61 14.35 7.96 -2.70
N ASN A 62 14.42 8.58 -3.89
CA ASN A 62 13.58 8.18 -5.02
C ASN A 62 14.00 6.80 -5.55
N ASN A 63 15.30 6.57 -5.70
CA ASN A 63 15.84 5.27 -6.11
C ASN A 63 15.45 4.15 -5.14
N MET A 64 15.59 4.39 -3.84
CA MET A 64 15.18 3.43 -2.80
C MET A 64 13.68 3.13 -2.88
N SER A 65 12.86 4.18 -3.01
CA SER A 65 11.40 4.02 -3.13
C SER A 65 11.07 3.16 -4.34
N VAL A 66 11.59 3.48 -5.53
CA VAL A 66 11.38 2.71 -6.76
C VAL A 66 11.88 1.26 -6.65
N SER A 67 13.07 1.05 -6.08
CA SER A 67 13.63 -0.30 -5.92
C SER A 67 12.84 -1.16 -4.94
N LEU A 68 12.36 -0.59 -3.84
CA LEU A 68 11.49 -1.30 -2.89
C LEU A 68 10.16 -1.67 -3.53
N LEU A 69 9.58 -0.78 -4.32
CA LEU A 69 8.34 -1.05 -5.05
C LEU A 69 8.49 -2.20 -6.03
N LYS A 70 9.54 -2.19 -6.85
CA LYS A 70 9.84 -3.28 -7.78
C LYS A 70 9.95 -4.63 -7.06
N LYS A 71 10.64 -4.68 -5.92
CA LYS A 71 10.79 -5.90 -5.13
C LYS A 71 9.48 -6.38 -4.51
N GLN A 72 8.63 -5.47 -4.03
CA GLN A 72 7.34 -5.83 -3.44
C GLN A 72 6.34 -6.30 -4.50
N VAL A 73 6.34 -5.67 -5.68
CA VAL A 73 5.55 -6.12 -6.83
C VAL A 73 5.98 -7.51 -7.29
N GLU A 74 7.28 -7.76 -7.37
CA GLU A 74 7.82 -9.06 -7.74
C GLU A 74 7.41 -10.14 -6.74
N LYS A 75 7.54 -9.87 -5.45
CA LYS A 75 7.07 -10.78 -4.39
C LYS A 75 5.56 -11.05 -4.46
N ALA A 76 4.75 -10.01 -4.69
CA ALA A 76 3.31 -10.16 -4.81
C ALA A 76 2.92 -11.03 -6.00
N ARG A 77 3.58 -10.85 -7.17
CA ARG A 77 3.39 -11.68 -8.37
C ARG A 77 3.74 -13.14 -8.11
N ILE A 78 4.92 -13.41 -7.55
CA ILE A 78 5.37 -14.78 -7.22
C ILE A 78 4.39 -15.45 -6.24
N SER A 79 3.94 -14.72 -5.20
CA SER A 79 2.99 -15.25 -4.21
C SER A 79 1.58 -15.51 -4.78
N ALA A 80 1.17 -14.78 -5.82
CA ALA A 80 -0.09 -15.00 -6.52
C ALA A 80 -0.01 -16.21 -7.47
N GLU A 81 1.14 -16.43 -8.10
CA GLU A 81 1.39 -17.61 -8.94
C GLU A 81 1.53 -18.90 -8.12
N GLU A 82 2.18 -18.88 -6.95
CA GLU A 82 2.29 -20.05 -6.06
C GLU A 82 0.93 -20.50 -5.50
N LYS A 83 0.01 -19.56 -5.19
CA LYS A 83 -1.36 -19.88 -4.74
C LYS A 83 -2.24 -20.54 -5.80
N SER A 84 -1.83 -20.52 -7.08
CA SER A 84 -2.61 -21.12 -8.18
C SER A 84 -2.32 -22.61 -8.42
N LYS A 85 -1.31 -23.20 -7.76
CA LYS A 85 -0.90 -24.60 -7.97
C LYS A 85 -1.39 -25.60 -6.92
N ASP A 86 -2.11 -25.16 -5.89
CA ASP A 86 -2.52 -26.03 -4.77
C ASP A 86 -4.05 -26.07 -4.55
N LYS A 87 -4.80 -26.24 -5.65
CA LYS A 87 -6.23 -26.58 -5.61
C LYS A 87 -6.48 -27.90 -6.32
N ASP A 88 -6.05 -28.99 -5.71
CA ASP A 88 -6.72 -30.28 -5.83
C ASP A 88 -6.77 -30.93 -4.44
N ASP A 89 -7.87 -30.68 -3.73
CA ASP A 89 -8.66 -31.67 -2.96
C ASP A 89 -9.49 -31.00 -1.83
N SER A 90 -10.79 -31.33 -1.83
CA SER A 90 -11.84 -31.32 -0.79
C SER A 90 -12.06 -30.14 0.19
N ASN A 91 -13.22 -29.48 -0.04
CA ASN A 91 -14.34 -29.23 0.89
C ASN A 91 -14.08 -29.09 2.40
N SER A 92 -14.32 -27.89 2.96
CA SER A 92 -15.20 -27.63 4.12
C SER A 92 -15.14 -26.14 4.47
N GLY A 93 -16.29 -25.57 4.83
CA GLY A 93 -16.55 -24.13 4.77
C GLY A 93 -15.92 -23.25 5.84
N SER A 94 -15.95 -21.94 5.58
CA SER A 94 -16.27 -20.92 6.59
C SER A 94 -16.61 -19.57 5.92
N SER A 95 -17.78 -19.05 6.27
CA SER A 95 -18.13 -17.63 6.45
C SER A 95 -18.10 -16.66 5.25
N PRO A 96 -19.03 -15.68 5.22
CA PRO A 96 -19.23 -14.82 4.07
C PRO A 96 -18.04 -13.86 3.96
N ALA A 97 -17.29 -14.00 2.87
CA ALA A 97 -16.37 -12.96 2.42
C ALA A 97 -17.21 -11.71 2.15
N THR A 98 -17.05 -10.70 3.00
CA THR A 98 -17.58 -9.36 2.76
C THR A 98 -16.97 -8.83 1.46
N ASP A 99 -17.81 -8.30 0.58
CA ASP A 99 -17.46 -7.84 -0.78
C ASP A 99 -16.30 -6.80 -0.83
N GLU A 100 -15.94 -6.21 0.31
CA GLU A 100 -14.84 -5.26 0.55
C GLU A 100 -13.43 -5.83 0.19
N ASP A 101 -13.22 -7.14 0.34
CA ASP A 101 -11.91 -7.78 0.07
C ASP A 101 -11.60 -7.86 -1.44
N ALA A 102 -12.65 -7.92 -2.27
CA ALA A 102 -12.52 -7.96 -3.71
C ALA A 102 -12.15 -6.57 -4.28
N GLU A 103 -12.67 -5.49 -3.71
CA GLU A 103 -12.27 -4.13 -4.09
C GLU A 103 -10.83 -3.81 -3.65
N SER A 104 -10.41 -4.26 -2.46
CA SER A 104 -9.02 -4.16 -1.99
C SER A 104 -8.02 -4.77 -2.97
N THR A 105 -8.34 -5.98 -3.44
CA THR A 105 -7.48 -6.71 -4.38
C THR A 105 -7.47 -6.02 -5.75
N LYS A 106 -8.61 -5.52 -6.22
CA LYS A 106 -8.71 -4.72 -7.45
C LYS A 106 -7.96 -3.40 -7.33
N PHE A 107 -7.99 -2.73 -6.18
CA PHE A 107 -7.24 -1.50 -5.93
C PHE A 107 -5.75 -1.77 -5.96
N PHE A 108 -5.28 -2.86 -5.35
CA PHE A 108 -3.88 -3.30 -5.45
C PHE A 108 -3.47 -3.59 -6.89
N ILE A 109 -4.32 -4.30 -7.66
CA ILE A 109 -4.05 -4.61 -9.07
C ILE A 109 -4.05 -3.35 -9.93
N TYR A 110 -5.00 -2.43 -9.73
CA TYR A 110 -5.04 -1.10 -10.37
C TYR A 110 -3.85 -0.22 -9.91
N LEU A 111 -3.32 -0.48 -8.72
CA LEU A 111 -2.08 0.12 -8.24
C LEU A 111 -0.84 -0.37 -9.02
N ILE A 112 -0.94 -1.51 -9.71
CA ILE A 112 0.17 -2.21 -10.38
C ILE A 112 0.05 -2.21 -11.91
N SER A 113 -1.16 -2.04 -12.48
CA SER A 113 -1.41 -1.74 -13.90
C SER A 113 -1.14 -0.28 -14.26
#